data_AF-A0A2H0ZYC5-F1
#
_entry.id   AF-A0A2H0ZYC5-F1
#
_cell.length_a   1.000
_cell.length_b   1.000
_cell.length_c   1.000
_cell.angle_alpha   90.00
_cell.angle_beta   90.00
_cell.angle_gamma   90.00
#
_symmetry.space_group_name_H-M   'P 1'
#
loop_
_entity.id
_entity.type
_entity.pdbx_description
1 polymer ?
#
loop_
_entity_poly.entity_id
_entity_poly.type
_entity_poly.pdbx_seq_one_letter_code
_entity_poly.pdbx_strand_id
1 'polypeptide(L)'
;MPSSSEPKKLTPEDVPSKEDQDKLRDSVRSLLNPDGSNERMDGYINSTFSYVQNALDKVAHAEDKDAASKEIADDIVQKFKVWAESFQQGQSNTNASSDAGDASNAGGAAAASAEEKKD
;
A
#
# COMPACT_ATOMS: atom_id res chain seq x y z
N MET A 1 -3.55 -29.58 -36.60
CA MET A 1 -2.77 -28.42 -36.12
C MET A 1 -1.99 -28.87 -34.90
N PRO A 2 -0.65 -28.82 -34.89
CA PRO A 2 0.11 -29.18 -33.70
C PRO A 2 -0.16 -28.11 -32.63
N SER A 3 -0.85 -28.52 -31.57
CA SER A 3 -0.97 -27.77 -30.32
C SER A 3 0.42 -27.74 -29.70
N SER A 4 1.08 -26.59 -29.71
CA SER A 4 2.39 -26.41 -29.10
C SER A 4 2.19 -26.38 -27.58
N SER A 5 2.23 -27.54 -26.95
CA SER A 5 2.02 -27.74 -25.51
C SER A 5 3.30 -27.57 -24.68
N GLU A 6 4.36 -26.99 -25.24
CA GLU A 6 5.59 -26.73 -24.50
C GLU A 6 5.58 -25.29 -23.96
N PRO A 7 5.81 -25.08 -22.66
CA PRO A 7 5.93 -23.75 -22.09
C PRO A 7 7.09 -23.02 -22.78
N LYS A 8 6.81 -21.83 -23.32
CA LYS A 8 7.85 -20.97 -23.91
C LYS A 8 8.89 -20.68 -22.83
N LYS A 9 10.14 -21.12 -23.05
CA LYS A 9 11.27 -20.74 -22.20
C LYS A 9 11.42 -19.23 -22.23
N LEU A 10 11.30 -18.60 -21.07
CA LEU A 10 11.56 -17.17 -20.91
C LEU A 10 13.05 -16.89 -21.14
N THR A 11 13.33 -15.93 -22.02
CA THR A 11 14.68 -15.42 -22.31
C THR A 11 14.79 -13.98 -21.83
N PRO A 12 16.02 -13.45 -21.62
CA PRO A 12 16.20 -12.05 -21.25
C PRO A 12 15.56 -11.07 -22.26
N GLU A 13 15.51 -11.44 -23.54
CA GLU A 13 14.88 -10.67 -24.62
C GLU A 13 13.35 -10.57 -24.48
N ASP A 14 12.72 -11.43 -23.67
CA ASP A 14 11.28 -11.38 -23.39
C ASP A 14 10.94 -10.33 -22.31
N VAL A 15 11.93 -9.77 -21.62
CA VAL A 15 11.71 -8.67 -20.66
C VAL A 15 11.58 -7.34 -21.43
N PRO A 16 10.49 -6.57 -21.21
CA PRO A 16 10.32 -5.27 -21.84
C PRO A 16 11.51 -4.36 -21.56
N SER A 17 11.86 -3.50 -22.52
CA SER A 17 12.96 -2.55 -22.34
C SER A 17 12.70 -1.63 -21.14
N LYS A 18 13.77 -1.09 -20.53
CA LYS A 18 13.64 -0.12 -19.42
C LYS A 18 12.77 1.08 -19.82
N GLU A 19 12.91 1.53 -21.07
CA GLU A 19 12.12 2.63 -21.62
C GLU A 19 10.63 2.28 -21.67
N ASP A 20 10.25 1.09 -22.11
CA ASP A 20 8.85 0.68 -22.15
C ASP A 20 8.25 0.51 -20.76
N GLN A 21 9.05 0.02 -19.81
CA GLN A 21 8.64 -0.07 -18.41
C GLN A 21 8.41 1.31 -17.79
N ASP A 22 9.26 2.30 -18.10
CA ASP A 22 9.12 3.68 -17.63
C ASP A 22 7.92 4.39 -18.29
N LYS A 23 7.68 4.16 -19.59
CA LYS A 23 6.46 4.65 -20.28
C LYS A 23 5.18 4.12 -19.66
N LEU A 24 5.15 2.85 -19.27
CA LEU A 24 4.01 2.26 -18.60
C LEU A 24 3.78 2.90 -17.23
N ARG A 25 4.84 3.10 -16.44
CA ARG A 25 4.76 3.82 -15.15
C ARG A 25 4.17 5.21 -15.34
N ASP A 26 4.70 5.96 -16.30
CA ASP A 26 4.28 7.36 -16.53
C ASP A 26 2.84 7.43 -17.03
N SER A 27 2.41 6.47 -17.86
CA SER A 27 1.02 6.33 -18.29
C SER A 27 0.09 6.09 -17.09
N VAL A 28 0.43 5.15 -16.21
CA VAL A 28 -0.35 4.88 -14.99
C VAL A 28 -0.35 6.08 -14.05
N ARG A 29 0.78 6.77 -13.88
CA ARG A 29 0.86 8.00 -13.10
C ARG A 29 -0.05 9.09 -13.65
N SER A 30 -0.03 9.32 -14.95
CA SER A 30 -0.90 10.32 -15.58
C SER A 30 -2.39 10.02 -15.43
N LEU A 31 -2.78 8.75 -15.31
CA LEU A 31 -4.17 8.33 -15.12
C LEU A 31 -4.63 8.43 -13.66
N LEU A 32 -3.77 8.03 -12.72
CA LEU A 32 -4.12 7.91 -11.30
C LEU A 32 -3.76 9.14 -10.47
N ASN A 33 -2.80 9.95 -10.93
CA ASN A 33 -2.34 11.19 -10.30
C ASN A 33 -1.98 12.24 -11.38
N PRO A 34 -2.95 12.68 -12.20
CA PRO A 34 -2.73 13.51 -13.39
C PRO A 34 -2.03 14.85 -13.12
N ASP A 35 -2.26 15.43 -11.94
CA ASP A 35 -1.71 16.72 -11.52
C ASP A 35 -0.51 16.57 -10.57
N GLY A 36 -0.11 15.34 -10.24
CA GLY A 36 0.97 15.06 -9.31
C GLY A 36 0.69 15.49 -7.86
N SER A 37 -0.54 15.91 -7.53
CA SER A 37 -0.85 16.53 -6.23
C SER A 37 -0.89 15.52 -5.08
N ASN A 38 -1.15 14.25 -5.37
CA ASN A 38 -1.24 13.21 -4.36
C ASN A 38 0.10 12.49 -4.17
N GLU A 39 0.94 13.03 -3.29
CA GLU A 39 2.27 12.47 -2.96
C GLU A 39 2.20 10.99 -2.51
N ARG A 40 1.13 10.61 -1.80
CA ARG A 40 0.93 9.23 -1.36
C ARG A 40 0.68 8.31 -2.56
N MET A 41 -0.11 8.75 -3.53
CA MET A 41 -0.37 8.00 -4.76
C MET A 41 0.91 7.85 -5.59
N ASP A 42 1.70 8.92 -5.73
CA ASP A 42 3.01 8.86 -6.39
C ASP A 42 3.95 7.86 -5.70
N GLY A 43 3.97 7.84 -4.36
CA GLY A 43 4.72 6.85 -3.59
C GLY A 43 4.31 5.41 -3.89
N TYR A 44 3.00 5.13 -3.96
CA TYR A 44 2.51 3.80 -4.29
C TYR A 44 2.85 3.38 -5.72
N ILE A 45 2.69 4.27 -6.70
CA ILE A 45 3.02 3.99 -8.10
C ILE A 45 4.51 3.69 -8.22
N ASN A 46 5.38 4.55 -7.68
CA ASN A 46 6.82 4.37 -7.75
C ASN A 46 7.28 3.07 -7.07
N SER A 47 6.73 2.76 -5.89
CA SER A 47 7.05 1.51 -5.18
C SER A 47 6.61 0.27 -5.98
N THR A 48 5.44 0.33 -6.62
CA THR A 48 4.91 -0.79 -7.41
C THR A 48 5.75 -1.04 -8.65
N PHE A 49 6.06 0.00 -9.41
CA PHE A 49 6.86 -0.15 -10.62
C PHE A 49 8.32 -0.51 -10.35
N SER A 50 8.90 -0.04 -9.23
CA SER A 50 10.23 -0.48 -8.79
C SER A 50 10.23 -1.97 -8.45
N TYR A 51 9.18 -2.47 -7.80
CA TYR A 51 9.03 -3.90 -7.52
C TYR A 51 8.93 -4.74 -8.80
N VAL A 52 8.07 -4.34 -9.75
CA VAL A 52 7.90 -5.03 -11.04
C VAL A 52 9.22 -5.04 -11.83
N GLN A 53 9.94 -3.91 -11.88
CA GLN A 53 11.25 -3.81 -12.52
C GLN A 53 12.24 -4.83 -11.93
N ASN A 54 12.34 -4.89 -10.60
CA ASN A 54 13.24 -5.82 -9.93
C ASN A 54 12.83 -7.29 -10.13
N ALA A 55 11.53 -7.59 -10.13
CA ALA A 55 11.02 -8.93 -10.38
C ALA A 55 11.34 -9.40 -11.81
N LEU A 56 11.14 -8.54 -12.80
CA LEU A 56 11.47 -8.83 -14.20
C LEU A 56 12.98 -9.04 -14.38
N ASP A 57 13.79 -8.18 -13.79
CA ASP A 57 15.26 -8.28 -13.85
C ASP A 57 15.75 -9.59 -13.21
N LYS A 58 15.17 -9.97 -12.07
CA LYS A 58 15.48 -11.22 -11.39
C LYS A 58 15.16 -12.45 -12.24
N VAL A 59 14.01 -12.49 -12.90
CA VAL A 59 13.64 -13.62 -13.77
C VAL A 59 14.52 -13.66 -15.02
N ALA A 60 14.86 -12.53 -15.63
CA ALA A 60 15.74 -12.49 -16.79
C ALA A 60 17.09 -13.15 -16.50
N HIS A 61 17.69 -12.79 -15.37
CA HIS A 61 19.05 -13.17 -15.00
C HIS A 61 19.14 -14.44 -14.13
N ALA A 62 18.02 -14.99 -13.66
CA ALA A 62 18.03 -16.23 -12.89
C ALA A 62 18.46 -17.44 -13.76
N GLU A 63 19.33 -18.28 -13.18
CA GLU A 63 19.67 -19.59 -13.70
C GLU A 63 18.44 -20.52 -13.72
N ASP A 64 17.67 -20.50 -12.63
CA ASP A 64 16.38 -21.18 -12.50
C ASP A 64 15.22 -20.17 -12.52
N LYS A 65 14.62 -20.00 -13.71
CA LYS A 65 13.55 -19.04 -13.96
C LYS A 65 12.22 -19.46 -13.33
N ASP A 66 11.98 -20.76 -13.19
CA ASP A 66 10.76 -21.28 -12.59
C ASP A 66 10.79 -21.04 -11.07
N ALA A 67 11.93 -21.28 -10.44
CA ALA A 67 12.14 -20.95 -9.03
C ALA A 67 12.04 -19.43 -8.77
N ALA A 68 12.67 -18.60 -9.61
CA ALA A 68 12.57 -17.14 -9.48
C ALA A 68 11.13 -16.64 -9.66
N SER A 69 10.40 -17.17 -10.65
CA SER A 69 9.00 -16.82 -10.89
C SER A 69 8.10 -17.25 -9.73
N LYS A 70 8.35 -18.44 -9.15
CA LYS A 70 7.66 -18.93 -7.97
C LYS A 70 7.90 -18.03 -6.75
N GLU A 71 9.14 -17.61 -6.53
CA GLU A 71 9.48 -16.70 -5.43
C GLU A 71 8.75 -15.36 -5.56
N ILE A 72 8.68 -14.79 -6.77
CA ILE A 72 7.94 -13.55 -7.04
C ILE A 72 6.45 -13.75 -6.77
N ALA A 73 5.86 -14.85 -7.22
CA ALA A 73 4.46 -15.15 -6.97
C ALA A 73 4.17 -15.27 -5.47
N ASP A 74 5.03 -15.97 -4.73
CA ASP A 74 4.90 -16.16 -3.28
C ASP A 74 5.02 -14.81 -2.53
N ASP A 75 5.94 -13.92 -2.95
CA ASP A 75 6.08 -12.57 -2.38
C ASP A 75 4.87 -11.68 -2.69
N ILE A 76 4.30 -11.72 -3.91
CA ILE A 76 3.06 -11.00 -4.25
C ILE A 76 1.91 -11.48 -3.35
N VAL A 77 1.76 -12.79 -3.18
CA VAL A 77 0.73 -13.37 -2.31
C VAL A 77 0.92 -12.90 -0.87
N GLN A 78 2.16 -12.87 -0.38
CA GLN A 78 2.46 -12.40 0.97
C GLN A 78 2.12 -10.92 1.15
N LYS A 79 2.52 -10.04 0.21
CA LYS A 79 2.17 -8.61 0.26
C LYS A 79 0.66 -8.40 0.24
N PHE A 80 -0.06 -9.16 -0.57
CA PHE A 80 -1.52 -9.09 -0.61
C PHE A 80 -2.16 -9.52 0.72
N LYS A 81 -1.69 -10.61 1.32
CA LYS A 81 -2.18 -11.06 2.64
C LYS A 81 -1.97 -9.99 3.71
N VAL A 82 -0.76 -9.42 3.79
CA VAL A 82 -0.44 -8.34 4.74
C VAL A 82 -1.34 -7.12 4.52
N TRP A 83 -1.55 -6.73 3.26
CA TRP A 83 -2.48 -5.65 2.94
C TRP A 83 -3.92 -5.96 3.37
N ALA A 84 -4.44 -7.15 3.04
CA ALA A 84 -5.79 -7.57 3.40
C ALA A 84 -6.01 -7.62 4.92
N GLU A 85 -5.03 -8.12 5.67
CA GLU A 85 -5.05 -8.12 7.14
C GLU A 85 -5.04 -6.69 7.71
N SER A 86 -4.21 -5.80 7.15
CA SER A 86 -4.17 -4.39 7.57
C SER A 86 -5.49 -3.64 7.32
N PHE A 87 -6.21 -4.01 6.25
CA PHE A 87 -7.52 -3.45 5.93
C PHE A 87 -8.60 -3.91 6.92
N GLN A 88 -8.60 -5.19 7.27
CA GLN A 88 -9.52 -5.75 8.27
C GLN A 88 -9.27 -5.20 9.69
N GLN A 89 -8.00 -5.02 10.07
CA GLN A 89 -7.64 -4.40 11.34
C GLN A 89 -7.97 -2.89 11.38
N GLY A 90 -7.79 -2.19 10.26
CA GLY A 90 -8.17 -0.78 10.11
C GLY A 90 -9.67 -0.54 10.30
N GLN A 91 -10.54 -1.46 9.84
CA GLN A 91 -11.98 -1.38 10.12
C GLN A 91 -12.33 -1.62 11.59
N SER A 92 -11.53 -2.42 12.31
CA SER A 92 -11.79 -2.77 13.71
C SER A 92 -11.42 -1.64 14.69
N ASN A 93 -10.40 -0.84 14.38
CA ASN A 93 -9.97 0.27 15.25
C ASN A 93 -10.85 1.52 15.15
N THR A 94 -11.63 1.71 14.10
CA THR A 94 -12.59 2.83 13.99
C THR A 94 -13.82 2.69 14.87
N ASN A 95 -14.13 1.49 15.41
CA ASN A 95 -15.29 1.26 16.28
C ASN A 95 -14.96 1.31 17.78
N ALA A 96 -13.70 1.51 18.18
CA ALA A 96 -13.28 1.47 19.58
C ALA A 96 -12.95 2.86 20.20
N SER A 97 -13.25 3.96 19.50
CA SER A 97 -12.98 5.33 20.01
C SER A 97 -14.20 6.25 20.07
N SER A 98 -15.42 5.71 20.01
CA SER A 98 -16.65 6.51 20.15
C SER A 98 -17.52 6.16 21.36
N ASP A 99 -16.99 5.49 22.39
CA ASP A 99 -17.77 5.13 23.59
C ASP A 99 -16.99 5.26 24.91
N ALA A 100 -16.39 6.43 25.15
CA ALA A 100 -15.93 6.81 26.48
C ALA A 100 -15.93 8.35 26.61
N GLY A 101 -17.12 8.93 26.74
CA GLY A 101 -17.25 10.38 26.86
C GLY A 101 -18.63 10.91 27.22
N ASP A 102 -19.44 10.16 27.98
CA ASP A 102 -20.58 10.75 28.69
C ASP A 102 -20.81 10.05 30.03
N ALA A 103 -20.23 10.61 31.09
CA ALA A 103 -20.76 10.48 32.44
C ALA A 103 -20.07 11.49 33.37
N SER A 104 -20.88 12.29 34.05
CA SER A 104 -20.61 13.07 35.25
C SER A 104 -20.04 14.49 35.08
N ASN A 105 -20.94 15.45 34.84
CA ASN A 105 -20.88 16.71 35.56
C ASN A 105 -22.27 17.10 36.08
N ALA A 106 -22.68 16.47 37.17
CA ALA A 106 -23.79 16.90 38.00
C ALA A 106 -23.24 17.16 39.41
N GLY A 107 -23.05 18.42 39.77
CA GLY A 107 -22.77 18.83 41.15
C GLY A 107 -21.95 20.10 41.25
N GLY A 108 -22.58 21.21 41.64
CA GLY A 108 -21.84 22.38 42.14
C GLY A 108 -22.55 23.71 41.92
N ALA A 109 -23.71 23.89 42.55
CA ALA A 109 -24.35 25.19 42.67
C ALA A 109 -23.43 26.19 43.41
N ALA A 110 -23.51 27.44 42.94
CA ALA A 110 -22.86 28.63 43.43
C ALA A 110 -22.95 28.86 44.96
N ALA A 111 -21.85 29.34 45.55
CA ALA A 111 -21.83 30.40 46.56
C ALA A 111 -20.39 30.89 46.79
N ALA A 112 -20.01 31.95 46.09
CA ALA A 112 -18.88 32.80 46.45
C ALA A 112 -19.41 33.97 47.29
N SER A 113 -18.85 34.19 48.48
CA SER A 113 -18.72 35.50 49.14
C SER A 113 -18.04 35.33 50.50
N ALA A 114 -16.74 35.63 50.58
CA ALA A 114 -16.06 35.94 51.83
C ALA A 114 -14.81 36.79 51.52
N GLU A 115 -15.00 38.09 51.29
CA GLU A 115 -13.92 39.07 51.46
C GLU A 115 -14.51 40.45 51.76
N GLU A 116 -14.57 40.83 53.04
CA GLU A 116 -14.59 42.24 53.45
C GLU A 116 -14.03 42.37 54.88
N LYS A 117 -12.81 42.92 55.01
CA LYS A 117 -12.33 43.61 56.20
C LYS A 117 -11.47 44.81 55.80
N LYS A 118 -12.10 45.98 55.82
CA LYS A 118 -11.61 47.31 56.23
C LYS A 118 -12.58 47.73 57.34
N ASP A 119 -12.23 48.34 58.47
CA ASP A 119 -11.06 49.11 58.93
C ASP A 119 -10.70 48.72 60.38
#